data_AF-A0A5E4B3T5-F1
#
_entry.id   AF-A0A5E4B3T5-F1
#
_cell.length_a   1.000
_cell.length_b   1.000
_cell.length_c   1.000
_cell.angle_alpha   90.00
_cell.angle_beta   90.00
_cell.angle_gamma   90.00
#
_symmetry.space_group_name_H-M   'P 1'
#
loop_
_entity.id
_entity.type
_entity.pdbx_description
1 polymer ?
#
loop_
_entity_poly.entity_id
_entity_poly.type
_entity_poly.pdbx_seq_one_letter_code
_entity_poly.pdbx_strand_id
1 'polypeptide(L)'
;MGTIEGHLLAAAFFLFYALYYSVLVSLALLRGQRVLKPPLPPREKQGHRLWQRVPLEGMVKVVITLTGILTEFFYPPGINRMKMVDWEDPQRPFMFTDAWHHITMYLFFMLSGVVDIVSQLCLAQQSRKLERAAEAMAFYVLVLLMIAHLENKSTLEIRVHVLFLVPTFLVALVLNIEVWVPDQPPLWVLKTWMGMVLSTWMLQLSVVMYSPPSGQPWKADNPKDMTFLSIFFCWHLGLGAALLAAIYGLCSLWHHHCSSRTATLDPSYQPCPTESNGGELDKLRAEAML
;
A
#
# COMPACT_ATOMS: atom_id res chain seq x y z
N MET A 1 -15.37 -13.29 -15.41
CA MET A 1 -14.22 -12.93 -14.56
C MET A 1 -13.00 -12.70 -15.44
N GLY A 2 -12.03 -11.91 -14.98
CA GLY A 2 -10.77 -11.69 -15.71
C GLY A 2 -9.87 -12.94 -15.78
N THR A 3 -8.68 -12.81 -16.34
CA THR A 3 -7.76 -13.94 -16.51
C THR A 3 -7.03 -14.30 -15.20
N ILE A 4 -6.61 -15.56 -15.06
CA ILE A 4 -5.80 -16.05 -13.92
C ILE A 4 -4.54 -15.19 -13.75
N GLU A 5 -3.84 -14.97 -14.87
CA GLU A 5 -2.60 -14.21 -14.93
C GLU A 5 -2.80 -12.77 -14.43
N GLY A 6 -3.91 -12.13 -14.82
CA GLY A 6 -4.26 -10.78 -14.37
C GLY A 6 -4.52 -10.71 -12.86
N HIS A 7 -5.27 -11.68 -12.31
CA HIS A 7 -5.55 -11.73 -10.88
C HIS A 7 -4.30 -12.00 -10.05
N LEU A 8 -3.44 -12.92 -10.51
CA LEU A 8 -2.23 -13.31 -9.81
C LEU A 8 -1.19 -12.19 -9.83
N LEU A 9 -1.06 -11.48 -10.96
CA LEU A 9 -0.20 -10.30 -11.08
C LEU A 9 -0.66 -9.17 -10.14
N ALA A 10 -1.96 -8.86 -10.13
CA ALA A 10 -2.52 -7.83 -9.26
C ALA A 10 -2.33 -8.21 -7.77
N ALA A 11 -2.60 -9.46 -7.41
CA ALA A 11 -2.44 -9.96 -6.06
C ALA A 11 -0.98 -9.91 -5.58
N ALA A 12 -0.03 -10.30 -6.43
CA ALA A 12 1.40 -10.18 -6.15
C ALA A 12 1.83 -8.72 -5.94
N PHE A 13 1.36 -7.80 -6.79
CA PHE A 13 1.64 -6.38 -6.63
C PHE A 13 1.14 -5.82 -5.30
N PHE A 14 -0.12 -6.09 -4.94
CA PHE A 14 -0.68 -5.67 -3.65
C PHE A 14 0.10 -6.27 -2.47
N LEU A 15 0.57 -7.51 -2.58
CA LEU A 15 1.36 -8.16 -1.54
C LEU A 15 2.73 -7.48 -1.36
N PHE A 16 3.48 -7.25 -2.45
CA PHE A 16 4.76 -6.54 -2.38
C PHE A 16 4.59 -5.13 -1.82
N TYR A 17 3.53 -4.43 -2.22
CA TYR A 17 3.21 -3.11 -1.69
C TYR A 17 2.90 -3.16 -0.18
N ALA A 18 2.09 -4.13 0.27
CA ALA A 18 1.76 -4.29 1.69
C ALA A 18 2.99 -4.66 2.54
N LEU A 19 3.88 -5.52 2.04
CA LEU A 19 5.15 -5.86 2.69
C LEU A 19 6.08 -4.64 2.80
N TYR A 20 6.21 -3.87 1.71
CA TYR A 20 6.98 -2.62 1.71
C TYR A 20 6.45 -1.62 2.75
N TYR A 21 5.13 -1.41 2.80
CA TYR A 21 4.51 -0.54 3.79
C TYR A 21 4.65 -1.07 5.22
N SER A 22 4.66 -2.38 5.43
CA SER A 22 4.92 -3.01 6.74
C SER A 22 6.29 -2.65 7.27
N VAL A 23 7.32 -2.64 6.41
CA VAL A 23 8.68 -2.21 6.80
C VAL A 23 8.68 -0.72 7.13
N LEU A 24 8.06 0.12 6.30
CA LEU A 24 7.99 1.57 6.53
C LEU A 24 7.31 1.91 7.86
N VAL A 25 6.14 1.32 8.12
CA VAL A 25 5.39 1.53 9.37
C VAL A 25 6.23 1.06 10.55
N SER A 26 6.86 -0.10 10.46
CA SER A 26 7.70 -0.62 11.55
C SER A 26 8.86 0.31 11.89
N LEU A 27 9.57 0.82 10.88
CA LEU A 27 10.67 1.78 11.08
C LEU A 27 10.17 3.13 11.61
N ALA A 28 9.02 3.61 11.15
CA ALA A 28 8.42 4.85 11.64
C ALA A 28 8.03 4.74 13.12
N LEU A 29 7.45 3.62 13.53
CA LEU A 29 7.12 3.32 14.93
C LEU A 29 8.37 3.27 15.82
N LEU A 30 9.41 2.55 15.40
CA LEU A 30 10.67 2.43 16.15
C LEU A 30 11.38 3.78 16.33
N ARG A 31 11.23 4.69 15.37
CA ARG A 31 11.82 6.04 15.40
C ARG A 31 10.92 7.08 16.07
N GLY A 32 9.73 6.69 16.56
CA GLY A 32 8.77 7.62 17.16
C GLY A 32 8.29 8.72 16.19
N GLN A 33 8.23 8.42 14.89
CA GLN A 33 7.85 9.39 13.87
C GLN A 33 6.35 9.73 14.00
N ARG A 34 6.02 11.02 13.98
CA ARG A 34 4.63 11.50 13.90
C ARG A 34 4.03 11.39 12.50
N VAL A 35 4.88 11.20 11.49
CA VAL A 35 4.46 11.13 10.09
C VAL A 35 5.19 9.99 9.40
N LEU A 36 4.45 9.09 8.73
CA LEU A 36 4.99 7.87 8.11
C LEU A 36 6.09 8.11 7.07
N LYS A 37 5.96 9.18 6.28
CA LYS A 37 7.00 9.68 5.38
C LYS A 37 7.15 11.17 5.65
N PRO A 38 8.34 11.79 5.67
CA PRO A 38 8.44 13.25 5.74
C PRO A 38 7.92 13.90 4.43
N PRO A 39 7.21 15.05 4.49
CA PRO A 39 6.77 15.74 3.28
C PRO A 39 7.98 16.19 2.46
N LEU A 40 7.80 16.24 1.13
CA LEU A 40 8.82 16.81 0.26
C LEU A 40 9.04 18.30 0.62
N PRO A 41 10.29 18.79 0.57
CA PRO A 41 10.57 20.21 0.80
C PRO A 41 9.85 21.04 -0.27
N PRO A 42 9.50 22.31 0.04
CA PRO A 42 8.91 23.21 -0.95
C PRO A 42 9.75 23.28 -2.21
N ARG A 43 9.10 23.38 -3.37
CA ARG A 43 9.76 23.31 -4.69
C ARG A 43 10.95 24.27 -4.83
N GLU A 44 10.86 25.45 -4.24
CA GLU A 44 11.92 26.47 -4.24
C GLU A 44 13.20 26.04 -3.50
N LYS A 45 13.07 25.16 -2.50
CA LYS A 45 14.19 24.63 -1.70
C LYS A 45 14.67 23.26 -2.18
N GLN A 46 14.02 22.70 -3.20
CA GLN A 46 14.26 21.37 -3.73
C GLN A 46 15.31 21.46 -4.84
N GLY A 47 16.58 21.24 -4.50
CA GLY A 47 17.74 21.41 -5.39
C GLY A 47 17.62 20.72 -6.77
N HIS A 48 18.55 21.05 -7.69
CA HIS A 48 18.53 20.65 -9.11
C HIS A 48 18.66 19.14 -9.40
N ARG A 49 18.67 18.26 -8.40
CA ARG A 49 18.79 16.81 -8.62
C ARG A 49 17.44 16.21 -9.05
N LEU A 50 17.20 16.19 -10.36
CA LEU A 50 16.03 15.59 -11.01
C LEU A 50 15.74 14.14 -10.57
N TRP A 51 16.76 13.34 -10.25
CA TRP A 51 16.55 11.96 -9.76
C TRP A 51 15.82 11.92 -8.41
N GLN A 52 16.05 12.89 -7.52
CA GLN A 52 15.33 12.99 -6.24
C GLN A 52 13.88 13.48 -6.40
N ARG A 53 13.46 13.81 -7.63
CA ARG A 53 12.12 14.37 -7.93
C ARG A 53 11.14 13.33 -8.43
N VAL A 54 11.54 12.08 -8.66
CA VAL A 54 10.65 11.10 -9.31
C VAL A 54 9.59 10.61 -8.31
N PRO A 55 8.29 10.89 -8.52
CA PRO A 55 7.20 10.39 -7.68
C PRO A 55 6.96 8.90 -7.96
N LEU A 56 7.88 8.06 -7.47
CA LEU A 56 7.97 6.64 -7.84
C LEU A 56 6.65 5.89 -7.57
N GLU A 57 6.00 6.14 -6.43
CA GLU A 57 4.72 5.50 -6.11
C GLU A 57 3.62 5.86 -7.12
N GLY A 58 3.51 7.14 -7.47
CA GLY A 58 2.56 7.61 -8.48
C GLY A 58 2.83 7.02 -9.85
N MET A 59 4.11 6.96 -10.26
CA MET A 59 4.51 6.33 -11.53
C MET A 59 4.20 4.84 -11.56
N VAL A 60 4.51 4.11 -10.49
CA VAL A 60 4.22 2.68 -10.38
C VAL A 60 2.71 2.43 -10.46
N LYS A 61 1.89 3.22 -9.76
CA LYS A 61 0.43 3.17 -9.88
C LYS A 61 -0.04 3.36 -11.32
N VAL A 62 0.44 4.40 -12.01
CA VAL A 62 0.05 4.69 -13.41
C VAL A 62 0.48 3.57 -14.36
N VAL A 63 1.74 3.11 -14.30
CA VAL A 63 2.25 2.08 -15.21
C VAL A 63 1.49 0.77 -15.05
N ILE A 64 1.25 0.33 -13.81
CA ILE A 64 0.57 -0.94 -13.54
C ILE A 64 -0.89 -0.89 -13.95
N THR A 65 -1.59 0.20 -13.61
CA THR A 65 -3.01 0.36 -13.98
C THR A 65 -3.20 0.52 -15.48
N LEU A 66 -2.31 1.25 -16.16
CA LEU A 66 -2.32 1.35 -17.62
C LEU A 66 -2.06 0.00 -18.26
N THR A 67 -1.10 -0.77 -17.74
CA THR A 67 -0.86 -2.15 -18.20
C THR A 67 -2.10 -3.00 -18.02
N GLY A 68 -2.76 -2.93 -16.85
CA GLY A 68 -4.03 -3.61 -16.57
C GLY A 68 -5.13 -3.26 -17.57
N ILE A 69 -5.32 -1.98 -17.86
CA ILE A 69 -6.30 -1.49 -18.85
C ILE A 69 -6.01 -2.07 -20.24
N LEU A 70 -4.75 -1.99 -20.70
CA LEU A 70 -4.36 -2.51 -22.00
C LEU A 70 -4.55 -4.03 -22.08
N THR A 71 -4.19 -4.77 -21.04
CA THR A 71 -4.42 -6.22 -20.98
C THR A 71 -5.90 -6.57 -20.99
N GLU A 72 -6.74 -5.82 -20.28
CA GLU A 72 -8.17 -6.11 -20.23
C GLU A 72 -8.87 -5.85 -21.58
N PHE A 73 -8.42 -4.83 -22.31
CA PHE A 73 -8.97 -4.52 -23.64
C PHE A 73 -8.49 -5.46 -24.75
N PHE A 74 -7.23 -5.86 -24.72
CA PHE A 74 -6.54 -6.45 -25.88
C PHE A 74 -5.97 -7.85 -25.67
N TYR A 75 -6.09 -8.44 -24.47
CA TYR A 75 -5.60 -9.79 -24.18
C TYR A 75 -6.75 -10.81 -24.00
N PRO A 76 -6.65 -12.02 -24.61
CA PRO A 76 -5.60 -12.48 -25.52
C PRO A 76 -5.56 -11.72 -26.86
N PRO A 77 -4.40 -11.69 -27.57
CA PRO A 77 -4.23 -10.94 -28.81
C PRO A 77 -5.30 -11.27 -29.85
N GLY A 78 -5.87 -10.23 -30.47
CA GLY A 78 -6.93 -10.35 -31.47
C GLY A 78 -8.34 -10.10 -30.94
N ILE A 79 -8.51 -9.99 -29.61
CA ILE A 79 -9.77 -9.55 -29.00
C ILE A 79 -9.75 -8.03 -28.81
N ASN A 80 -10.90 -7.38 -29.06
CA ASN A 80 -11.11 -5.97 -28.75
C ASN A 80 -12.37 -5.80 -27.89
N ARG A 81 -12.20 -5.54 -26.59
CA ARG A 81 -13.30 -5.32 -25.64
C ARG A 81 -13.70 -3.84 -25.46
N MET A 82 -13.25 -2.94 -26.35
CA MET A 82 -13.58 -1.51 -26.30
C MET A 82 -15.06 -1.21 -26.64
N LYS A 83 -15.79 -2.16 -27.22
CA LYS A 83 -17.21 -1.99 -27.55
C LYS A 83 -18.05 -2.08 -26.28
N MET A 84 -18.66 -0.97 -25.87
CA MET A 84 -19.50 -0.92 -24.66
C MET A 84 -20.94 -1.37 -24.93
N VAL A 85 -21.50 -0.99 -26.08
CA VAL A 85 -22.88 -1.28 -26.47
C VAL A 85 -22.88 -1.99 -27.80
N ASP A 86 -23.71 -3.02 -27.94
CA ASP A 86 -23.97 -3.60 -29.25
C ASP A 86 -24.97 -2.78 -30.05
N TRP A 87 -24.47 -1.84 -30.86
CA TRP A 87 -25.31 -1.01 -31.73
C TRP A 87 -25.96 -1.78 -32.89
N GLU A 88 -25.50 -3.00 -33.19
CA GLU A 88 -26.06 -3.84 -34.26
C GLU A 88 -27.26 -4.65 -33.77
N ASP A 89 -27.33 -4.95 -32.47
CA ASP A 89 -28.46 -5.61 -31.85
C ASP A 89 -29.59 -4.59 -31.58
N PRO A 90 -30.85 -4.87 -31.98
CA PRO A 90 -32.00 -4.00 -31.67
C PRO A 90 -32.19 -3.70 -30.17
N GLN A 91 -31.82 -4.63 -29.28
CA GLN A 91 -31.91 -4.48 -27.83
C GLN A 91 -30.78 -3.63 -27.24
N ARG A 92 -29.72 -3.37 -28.02
CA ARG A 92 -28.54 -2.58 -27.62
C ARG A 92 -27.98 -2.98 -26.24
N PRO A 93 -27.69 -4.27 -26.01
CA PRO A 93 -27.17 -4.72 -24.73
C PRO A 93 -25.78 -4.12 -24.45
N PHE A 94 -25.49 -3.94 -23.17
CA PHE A 94 -24.13 -3.66 -22.72
C PHE A 94 -23.28 -4.92 -22.82
N MET A 95 -22.07 -4.78 -23.38
CA MET A 95 -21.15 -5.88 -23.65
C MET A 95 -19.96 -5.83 -22.69
N PHE A 96 -19.36 -6.98 -22.43
CA PHE A 96 -18.12 -7.11 -21.65
C PHE A 96 -18.16 -6.46 -20.24
N THR A 97 -19.27 -6.58 -19.52
CA THR A 97 -19.48 -5.96 -18.20
C THR A 97 -18.32 -6.21 -17.22
N ASP A 98 -17.83 -7.45 -17.12
CA ASP A 98 -16.68 -7.79 -16.25
C ASP A 98 -15.41 -7.00 -16.63
N ALA A 99 -15.13 -6.84 -17.93
CA ALA A 99 -13.97 -6.08 -18.40
C ALA A 99 -14.13 -4.60 -18.04
N TRP A 100 -15.31 -4.02 -18.26
CA TRP A 100 -15.60 -2.63 -17.92
C TRP A 100 -15.54 -2.35 -16.40
N HIS A 101 -15.89 -3.33 -15.57
CA HIS A 101 -15.67 -3.24 -14.12
C HIS A 101 -14.16 -3.11 -13.81
N HIS A 102 -13.32 -3.97 -14.39
CA HIS A 102 -11.87 -3.91 -14.18
C HIS A 102 -11.24 -2.62 -14.73
N ILE A 103 -11.63 -2.20 -15.94
CA ILE A 103 -11.16 -0.95 -16.56
C ILE A 103 -11.50 0.24 -15.67
N THR A 104 -12.74 0.31 -15.16
CA THR A 104 -13.17 1.39 -14.27
C THR A 104 -12.35 1.37 -12.98
N MET A 105 -12.14 0.20 -12.37
CA MET A 105 -11.27 0.05 -11.20
C MET A 105 -9.86 0.59 -11.49
N TYR A 106 -9.21 0.10 -12.55
CA TYR A 106 -7.85 0.53 -12.91
C TYR A 106 -7.76 2.02 -13.20
N LEU A 107 -8.76 2.61 -13.85
CA LEU A 107 -8.81 4.04 -14.16
C LEU A 107 -8.79 4.90 -12.89
N PHE A 108 -9.53 4.54 -11.85
CA PHE A 108 -9.53 5.29 -10.58
C PHE A 108 -8.23 5.12 -9.79
N PHE A 109 -7.61 3.93 -9.82
CA PHE A 109 -6.25 3.77 -9.26
C PHE A 109 -5.19 4.52 -10.08
N MET A 110 -5.34 4.59 -11.41
CA MET A 110 -4.48 5.40 -12.28
C MET A 110 -4.61 6.88 -11.92
N LEU A 111 -5.85 7.36 -11.73
CA LEU A 111 -6.12 8.73 -11.31
C LEU A 111 -5.48 9.05 -9.95
N SER A 112 -5.53 8.12 -8.98
CA SER A 112 -4.77 8.27 -7.72
C SER A 112 -3.27 8.42 -7.98
N GLY A 113 -2.68 7.62 -8.88
CA GLY A 113 -1.28 7.76 -9.27
C GLY A 113 -0.96 9.10 -9.94
N VAL A 114 -1.84 9.59 -10.82
CA VAL A 114 -1.69 10.93 -11.43
C VAL A 114 -1.76 12.03 -10.38
N VAL A 115 -2.68 11.93 -9.41
CA VAL A 115 -2.76 12.88 -8.30
C VAL A 115 -1.48 12.86 -7.46
N ASP A 116 -0.89 11.70 -7.19
CA ASP A 116 0.40 11.59 -6.50
C ASP A 116 1.51 12.34 -7.27
N ILE A 117 1.57 12.15 -8.60
CA ILE A 117 2.55 12.83 -9.47
C ILE A 117 2.33 14.34 -9.46
N VAL A 118 1.10 14.81 -9.68
CA VAL A 118 0.75 16.24 -9.74
C VAL A 118 1.00 16.91 -8.39
N SER A 119 0.63 16.25 -7.28
CA SER A 119 0.86 16.75 -5.92
C SER A 119 2.36 16.97 -5.64
N GLN A 120 3.22 16.04 -6.08
CA GLN A 120 4.65 16.08 -5.79
C GLN A 120 5.46 16.94 -6.77
N LEU A 121 5.04 17.05 -8.04
CA LEU A 121 5.80 17.74 -9.09
C LEU A 121 5.23 19.10 -9.50
N CYS A 122 3.90 19.23 -9.54
CA CYS A 122 3.24 20.39 -10.11
C CYS A 122 2.89 21.43 -9.04
N LEU A 123 2.48 20.98 -7.85
CA LEU A 123 2.13 21.88 -6.75
C LEU A 123 3.37 22.50 -6.10
N ALA A 124 3.25 23.75 -5.64
CA ALA A 124 4.33 24.44 -4.91
C ALA A 124 4.67 23.73 -3.59
N GLN A 125 3.66 23.14 -2.96
CA GLN A 125 3.76 22.33 -1.75
C GLN A 125 2.98 21.03 -1.93
N GLN A 126 3.60 19.91 -1.57
CA GLN A 126 2.96 18.59 -1.63
C GLN A 126 1.66 18.57 -0.81
N SER A 127 0.56 18.13 -1.43
CA SER A 127 -0.74 18.01 -0.77
C SER A 127 -1.08 16.54 -0.46
N ARG A 128 -0.62 16.08 0.69
CA ARG A 128 -0.88 14.71 1.17
C ARG A 128 -2.34 14.40 1.40
N LYS A 129 -3.12 15.41 1.77
CA LYS A 129 -4.57 15.29 1.93
C LYS A 129 -5.22 14.91 0.61
N LEU A 130 -4.78 15.54 -0.49
CA LEU A 130 -5.27 15.24 -1.83
C LEU A 130 -4.85 13.84 -2.29
N GLU A 131 -3.59 13.47 -2.06
CA GLU A 131 -3.06 12.12 -2.36
C GLU A 131 -3.89 11.03 -1.64
N ARG A 132 -4.12 11.19 -0.33
CA ARG A 132 -4.93 10.26 0.48
C ARG A 132 -6.39 10.24 0.09
N ALA A 133 -6.99 11.39 -0.22
CA ALA A 133 -8.37 11.47 -0.67
C ALA A 133 -8.57 10.77 -2.03
N ALA A 134 -7.64 10.93 -2.97
CA ALA A 134 -7.69 10.25 -4.26
C ALA A 134 -7.50 8.74 -4.13
N GLU A 135 -6.59 8.30 -3.25
CA GLU A 135 -6.40 6.88 -2.93
C GLU A 135 -7.67 6.29 -2.27
N ALA A 136 -8.25 6.98 -1.29
CA ALA A 136 -9.51 6.57 -0.65
C ALA A 136 -10.65 6.45 -1.66
N MET A 137 -10.78 7.43 -2.57
CA MET A 137 -11.78 7.41 -3.64
C MET A 137 -11.62 6.18 -4.54
N ALA A 138 -10.40 5.81 -4.91
CA ALA A 138 -10.16 4.59 -5.70
C ALA A 138 -10.62 3.32 -4.96
N PHE A 139 -10.36 3.22 -3.65
CA PHE A 139 -10.86 2.10 -2.84
C PHE A 139 -12.38 2.12 -2.65
N TYR A 140 -13.02 3.28 -2.52
CA TYR A 140 -14.48 3.36 -2.48
C TYR A 140 -15.12 2.92 -3.80
N VAL A 141 -14.56 3.33 -4.94
CA VAL A 141 -15.00 2.86 -6.26
C VAL A 141 -14.81 1.35 -6.40
N LEU A 142 -13.68 0.81 -5.93
CA LEU A 142 -13.47 -0.64 -5.89
C LEU A 142 -14.54 -1.36 -5.07
N VAL A 143 -14.91 -0.84 -3.89
CA VAL A 143 -16.00 -1.42 -3.08
C VAL A 143 -17.33 -1.37 -3.83
N LEU A 144 -17.68 -0.24 -4.45
CA LEU A 144 -18.92 -0.10 -5.21
C LEU A 144 -18.98 -1.05 -6.41
N LEU A 145 -17.89 -1.15 -7.18
CA LEU A 145 -17.77 -2.09 -8.30
C LEU A 145 -17.85 -3.54 -7.82
N MET A 146 -17.28 -3.84 -6.64
CA MET A 146 -17.35 -5.18 -6.07
C MET A 146 -18.78 -5.56 -5.71
N ILE A 147 -19.56 -4.66 -5.11
CA ILE A 147 -20.97 -4.88 -4.81
C ILE A 147 -21.76 -5.16 -6.09
N ALA A 148 -21.60 -4.31 -7.12
CA ALA A 148 -22.26 -4.50 -8.40
C ALA A 148 -21.81 -5.81 -9.09
N HIS A 149 -20.56 -6.23 -8.91
CA HIS A 149 -20.04 -7.48 -9.46
C HIS A 149 -20.67 -8.73 -8.85
N LEU A 150 -21.29 -8.65 -7.66
CA LEU A 150 -21.94 -9.81 -7.02
C LEU A 150 -23.22 -10.25 -7.74
N GLU A 151 -23.83 -9.36 -8.53
CA GLU A 151 -25.06 -9.66 -9.25
C GLU A 151 -24.84 -10.83 -10.23
N ASN A 152 -25.69 -11.84 -10.16
CA ASN A 152 -25.67 -13.05 -11.00
C ASN A 152 -24.42 -13.96 -10.85
N LYS A 153 -23.66 -13.85 -9.76
CA LYS A 153 -22.51 -14.74 -9.47
C LYS A 153 -22.92 -15.97 -8.65
N SER A 154 -22.11 -17.02 -8.70
CA SER A 154 -22.37 -18.23 -7.89
C SER A 154 -22.21 -17.95 -6.39
N THR A 155 -22.80 -18.76 -5.51
CA THR A 155 -22.68 -18.57 -4.04
C THR A 155 -21.23 -18.60 -3.55
N LEU A 156 -20.38 -19.42 -4.18
CA LEU A 156 -18.94 -19.45 -3.91
C LEU A 156 -18.30 -18.10 -4.26
N GLU A 157 -18.55 -17.63 -5.48
CA GLU A 157 -18.03 -16.35 -5.98
C GLU A 157 -18.49 -15.19 -5.10
N ILE A 158 -19.76 -15.15 -4.72
CA ILE A 158 -20.30 -14.13 -3.82
C ILE A 158 -19.52 -14.15 -2.50
N ARG A 159 -19.30 -15.32 -1.91
CA ARG A 159 -18.63 -15.44 -0.61
C ARG A 159 -17.17 -14.97 -0.66
N VAL A 160 -16.40 -15.36 -1.69
CA VAL A 160 -15.01 -14.91 -1.82
C VAL A 160 -14.91 -13.39 -2.00
N HIS A 161 -15.81 -12.79 -2.77
CA HIS A 161 -15.82 -11.36 -3.04
C HIS A 161 -16.32 -10.53 -1.85
N VAL A 162 -17.31 -11.02 -1.10
CA VAL A 162 -17.76 -10.37 0.16
C VAL A 162 -16.62 -10.37 1.18
N LEU A 163 -15.88 -11.47 1.32
CA LEU A 163 -14.71 -11.54 2.20
C LEU A 163 -13.58 -10.59 1.75
N PHE A 164 -13.43 -10.35 0.45
CA PHE A 164 -12.50 -9.35 -0.09
C PHE A 164 -12.98 -7.90 0.15
N LEU A 165 -14.30 -7.67 0.12
CA LEU A 165 -14.91 -6.35 0.29
C LEU A 165 -14.63 -5.77 1.69
N VAL A 166 -14.69 -6.60 2.73
CA VAL A 166 -14.49 -6.17 4.13
C VAL A 166 -13.14 -5.45 4.36
N PRO A 167 -11.96 -6.07 4.10
CA PRO A 167 -10.68 -5.39 4.26
C PRO A 167 -10.51 -4.21 3.29
N THR A 168 -11.06 -4.30 2.07
CA THR A 168 -11.04 -3.20 1.10
C THR A 168 -11.73 -1.94 1.66
N PHE A 169 -12.94 -2.11 2.22
CA PHE A 169 -13.70 -1.03 2.82
C PHE A 169 -12.99 -0.44 4.04
N LEU A 170 -12.38 -1.29 4.88
CA LEU A 170 -11.60 -0.83 6.03
C LEU A 170 -10.37 -0.01 5.60
N VAL A 171 -9.67 -0.41 4.53
CA VAL A 171 -8.57 0.38 3.96
C VAL A 171 -9.09 1.74 3.45
N ALA A 172 -10.21 1.76 2.72
CA ALA A 172 -10.85 2.99 2.25
C ALA A 172 -11.18 3.95 3.40
N LEU A 173 -11.78 3.39 4.47
CA LEU A 173 -12.16 4.14 5.65
C LEU A 173 -10.95 4.72 6.38
N VAL A 174 -9.88 3.93 6.58
CA VAL A 174 -8.66 4.42 7.23
C VAL A 174 -7.99 5.52 6.39
N LEU A 175 -7.90 5.35 5.07
CA LEU A 175 -7.37 6.40 4.18
C LEU A 175 -8.17 7.69 4.27
N ASN A 176 -9.51 7.59 4.34
CA ASN A 176 -10.37 8.75 4.51
C ASN A 176 -10.17 9.44 5.87
N ILE A 177 -10.01 8.67 6.95
CA ILE A 177 -9.70 9.22 8.28
C ILE A 177 -8.32 9.92 8.27
N GLU A 178 -7.32 9.34 7.61
CA GLU A 178 -5.97 9.93 7.48
C GLU A 178 -5.97 11.30 6.77
N VAL A 179 -6.98 11.64 5.95
CA VAL A 179 -7.12 12.98 5.36
C VAL A 179 -7.27 14.05 6.44
N TRP A 180 -7.98 13.72 7.52
CA TRP A 180 -8.29 14.62 8.62
C TRP A 180 -7.29 14.49 9.77
N VAL A 181 -6.88 13.25 10.08
CA VAL A 181 -6.03 12.93 11.23
C VAL A 181 -4.85 12.03 10.80
N PRO A 182 -3.85 12.58 10.08
CA PRO A 182 -2.75 11.79 9.50
C PRO A 182 -1.75 11.24 10.54
N ASP A 183 -1.66 11.86 11.72
CA ASP A 183 -0.59 11.63 12.71
C ASP A 183 -0.99 10.57 13.77
N GLN A 184 -1.63 9.49 13.32
CA GLN A 184 -2.12 8.42 14.20
C GLN A 184 -1.48 7.08 13.84
N PRO A 185 -0.44 6.65 14.57
CA PRO A 185 0.23 5.38 14.32
C PRO A 185 -0.70 4.14 14.28
N PRO A 186 -1.75 4.04 15.12
CA PRO A 186 -2.70 2.92 15.03
C PRO A 186 -3.39 2.80 13.67
N LEU A 187 -3.67 3.93 12.99
CA LEU A 187 -4.27 3.93 11.65
C LEU A 187 -3.31 3.34 10.62
N TRP A 188 -2.02 3.66 10.70
CA TRP A 188 -1.03 3.11 9.78
C TRP A 188 -0.88 1.59 9.94
N VAL A 189 -0.87 1.12 11.19
CA VAL A 189 -0.84 -0.32 11.52
C VAL A 189 -2.08 -1.01 10.98
N LEU A 190 -3.28 -0.48 11.25
CA LEU A 190 -4.54 -1.05 10.78
C LEU A 190 -4.62 -1.10 9.25
N LYS A 191 -4.29 0.00 8.57
CA LYS A 191 -4.25 0.06 7.11
C LYS A 191 -3.33 -1.00 6.52
N THR A 192 -2.13 -1.13 7.09
CA THR A 192 -1.12 -2.07 6.59
C THR A 192 -1.51 -3.52 6.87
N TRP A 193 -2.07 -3.80 8.04
CA TRP A 193 -2.63 -5.11 8.36
C TRP A 193 -3.77 -5.49 7.41
N MET A 194 -4.74 -4.61 7.19
CA MET A 194 -5.84 -4.85 6.25
C MET A 194 -5.34 -4.99 4.81
N GLY A 195 -4.30 -4.23 4.40
CA GLY A 195 -3.65 -4.39 3.11
C GLY A 195 -2.97 -5.75 2.93
N MET A 196 -2.37 -6.31 3.98
CA MET A 196 -1.83 -7.68 3.96
C MET A 196 -2.92 -8.75 3.88
N VAL A 197 -4.01 -8.57 4.61
CA VAL A 197 -5.17 -9.48 4.53
C VAL A 197 -5.76 -9.43 3.13
N LEU A 198 -5.96 -8.23 2.58
CA LEU A 198 -6.49 -8.02 1.24
C LEU A 198 -5.65 -8.73 0.17
N SER A 199 -4.32 -8.52 0.20
CA SER A 199 -3.40 -9.09 -0.80
C SER A 199 -3.26 -10.60 -0.69
N THR A 200 -3.10 -11.14 0.52
CA THR A 200 -3.00 -12.60 0.72
C THR A 200 -4.32 -13.30 0.40
N TRP A 201 -5.46 -12.69 0.70
CA TRP A 201 -6.77 -13.21 0.30
C TRP A 201 -6.96 -13.19 -1.22
N MET A 202 -6.51 -12.14 -1.91
CA MET A 202 -6.57 -12.06 -3.37
C MET A 202 -5.75 -13.18 -4.05
N LEU A 203 -4.60 -13.53 -3.48
CA LEU A 203 -3.82 -14.70 -3.93
C LEU A 203 -4.60 -15.99 -3.73
N GLN A 204 -5.18 -16.19 -2.55
CA GLN A 204 -6.00 -17.37 -2.25
C GLN A 204 -7.23 -17.45 -3.16
N LEU A 205 -7.89 -16.33 -3.45
CA LEU A 205 -9.01 -16.25 -4.39
C LEU A 205 -8.59 -16.72 -5.78
N SER A 206 -7.42 -16.28 -6.26
CA SER A 206 -6.88 -16.72 -7.56
C SER A 206 -6.66 -18.24 -7.59
N VAL A 207 -6.18 -18.82 -6.50
CA VAL A 207 -5.99 -20.28 -6.38
C VAL A 207 -7.33 -21.01 -6.33
N VAL A 208 -8.28 -20.58 -5.50
CA VAL A 208 -9.58 -21.23 -5.31
C VAL A 208 -10.43 -21.18 -6.57
N MET A 209 -10.44 -20.03 -7.27
CA MET A 209 -11.30 -19.81 -8.43
C MET A 209 -10.78 -20.48 -9.70
N TYR A 210 -9.47 -20.61 -9.86
CA TYR A 210 -8.90 -20.98 -11.15
C TYR A 210 -8.04 -22.25 -11.14
N SER A 211 -7.36 -22.57 -10.04
CA SER A 211 -6.44 -23.70 -9.98
C SER A 211 -6.32 -24.25 -8.56
N PRO A 212 -7.36 -24.91 -8.02
CA PRO A 212 -7.30 -25.48 -6.68
C PRO A 212 -6.18 -26.55 -6.63
N PRO A 213 -5.32 -26.57 -5.58
CA PRO A 213 -4.18 -27.50 -5.51
C PRO A 213 -4.58 -28.99 -5.50
N SER A 214 -5.83 -29.28 -5.11
CA SER A 214 -6.41 -30.63 -5.13
C SER A 214 -6.83 -31.09 -6.53
N GLY A 215 -6.82 -30.20 -7.54
CA GLY A 215 -7.37 -30.44 -8.87
C GLY A 215 -8.90 -30.55 -8.91
N GLN A 216 -9.58 -30.43 -7.76
CA GLN A 216 -11.04 -30.52 -7.63
C GLN A 216 -11.63 -29.12 -7.41
N PRO A 217 -12.61 -28.68 -8.22
CA PRO A 217 -13.23 -27.37 -8.06
C PRO A 217 -14.03 -27.30 -6.75
N TRP A 218 -14.01 -26.14 -6.12
CA TRP A 218 -14.82 -25.85 -4.95
C TRP A 218 -16.30 -25.76 -5.33
N LYS A 219 -17.17 -26.37 -4.53
CA LYS A 219 -18.60 -26.50 -4.87
C LYS A 219 -19.44 -25.48 -4.10
N ALA A 220 -20.15 -24.63 -4.83
CA ALA A 220 -21.01 -23.58 -4.25
C ALA A 220 -22.18 -24.14 -3.42
N ASP A 221 -22.64 -25.34 -3.75
CA ASP A 221 -23.72 -26.09 -3.09
C ASP A 221 -23.22 -26.92 -1.89
N ASN A 222 -21.91 -27.06 -1.69
CA ASN A 222 -21.35 -27.80 -0.57
C ASN A 222 -21.19 -26.89 0.67
N PRO A 223 -22.00 -27.06 1.73
CA PRO A 223 -21.92 -26.21 2.92
C PRO A 223 -20.59 -26.32 3.67
N LYS A 224 -19.86 -27.43 3.51
CA LYS A 224 -18.53 -27.60 4.12
C LYS A 224 -17.50 -26.73 3.45
N ASP A 225 -17.45 -26.74 2.11
CA ASP A 225 -16.55 -25.89 1.32
C ASP A 225 -16.81 -24.41 1.66
N MET A 226 -18.07 -24.02 1.71
CA MET A 226 -18.48 -22.67 2.09
C MET A 226 -18.02 -22.27 3.51
N THR A 227 -18.06 -23.18 4.47
CA THR A 227 -17.59 -22.94 5.85
C THR A 227 -16.06 -22.84 5.92
N PHE A 228 -15.35 -23.76 5.25
CA PHE A 228 -13.88 -23.75 5.22
C PHE A 228 -13.32 -22.50 4.55
N LEU A 229 -14.03 -21.93 3.58
CA LEU A 229 -13.63 -20.67 2.97
C LEU A 229 -13.55 -19.51 3.98
N SER A 230 -14.56 -19.39 4.85
CA SER A 230 -14.54 -18.39 5.94
C SER A 230 -13.46 -18.69 6.96
N ILE A 231 -13.22 -19.97 7.28
CA ILE A 231 -12.14 -20.38 8.18
C ILE A 231 -10.78 -19.95 7.61
N PHE A 232 -10.53 -20.19 6.33
CA PHE A 232 -9.29 -19.76 5.67
C PHE A 232 -9.14 -18.25 5.71
N PHE A 233 -10.20 -17.49 5.45
CA PHE A 233 -10.14 -16.04 5.60
C PHE A 233 -9.76 -15.59 7.03
N CYS A 234 -10.29 -16.25 8.06
CA CYS A 234 -9.87 -15.97 9.44
C CYS A 234 -8.38 -16.27 9.67
N TRP A 235 -7.83 -17.31 9.06
CA TRP A 235 -6.38 -17.57 9.07
C TRP A 235 -5.59 -16.49 8.35
N HIS A 236 -6.12 -15.87 7.29
CA HIS A 236 -5.49 -14.72 6.64
C HIS A 236 -5.43 -13.48 7.55
N LEU A 237 -6.45 -13.25 8.40
CA LEU A 237 -6.40 -12.20 9.43
C LEU A 237 -5.23 -12.43 10.39
N GLY A 238 -5.10 -13.67 10.90
CA GLY A 238 -4.00 -14.06 11.78
C GLY A 238 -2.63 -14.00 11.10
N LEU A 239 -2.53 -14.48 9.86
CA LEU A 239 -1.32 -14.45 9.05
C LEU A 239 -0.85 -13.01 8.81
N GLY A 240 -1.76 -12.11 8.44
CA GLY A 240 -1.42 -10.69 8.25
C GLY A 240 -0.86 -10.05 9.52
N ALA A 241 -1.45 -10.36 10.69
CA ALA A 241 -0.95 -9.85 11.97
C ALA A 241 0.43 -10.46 12.33
N ALA A 242 0.60 -11.76 12.11
CA ALA A 242 1.86 -12.46 12.36
C ALA A 242 3.00 -11.93 11.46
N LEU A 243 2.72 -11.70 10.17
CA LEU A 243 3.67 -11.10 9.23
C LEU A 243 4.06 -9.68 9.65
N LEU A 244 3.09 -8.85 10.07
CA LEU A 244 3.37 -7.50 10.55
C LEU A 244 4.28 -7.53 11.79
N ALA A 245 3.96 -8.39 12.75
CA ALA A 245 4.74 -8.55 13.98
C ALA A 245 6.15 -9.08 13.69
N ALA A 246 6.30 -10.05 12.78
CA ALA A 246 7.59 -10.57 12.36
C ALA A 246 8.44 -9.47 11.69
N ILE A 247 7.87 -8.70 10.76
CA ILE A 247 8.54 -7.58 10.10
C ILE A 247 8.96 -6.51 11.13
N TYR A 248 8.08 -6.19 12.07
CA TYR A 248 8.40 -5.26 13.16
C TYR A 248 9.57 -5.76 14.01
N GLY A 249 9.55 -7.03 14.42
CA GLY A 249 10.63 -7.66 15.17
C GLY A 249 11.96 -7.63 14.42
N LEU A 250 11.96 -7.96 13.12
CA LEU A 250 13.15 -7.87 12.26
C LEU A 250 13.67 -6.43 12.16
N CYS A 251 12.78 -5.45 11.97
CA CYS A 251 13.15 -4.03 11.94
C CYS A 251 13.73 -3.57 13.28
N SER A 252 13.18 -4.04 14.40
CA SER A 252 13.65 -3.73 15.75
C SER A 252 15.06 -4.27 15.98
N LEU A 253 15.29 -5.55 15.67
CA LEU A 253 16.62 -6.17 15.75
C LEU A 253 17.65 -5.43 14.90
N TRP A 254 17.29 -5.10 13.66
CA TRP A 254 18.14 -4.31 12.77
C TRP A 254 18.44 -2.92 13.34
N HIS A 255 17.43 -2.23 13.86
CA HIS A 255 17.56 -0.90 14.46
C HIS A 255 18.48 -0.91 15.69
N HIS A 256 18.30 -1.86 16.60
CA HIS A 256 19.16 -2.03 17.78
C HIS A 256 20.60 -2.35 17.41
N HIS A 257 20.81 -3.27 16.45
CA HIS A 257 22.15 -3.66 16.01
C HIS A 257 22.90 -2.54 15.25
N CYS A 258 22.19 -1.71 14.47
CA CYS A 258 22.81 -0.55 13.83
C CYS A 258 23.13 0.56 14.84
N SER A 259 22.24 0.80 15.81
CA SER A 259 22.46 1.77 16.88
C SER A 259 23.68 1.39 17.73
N SER A 260 23.81 0.13 18.13
CA SER A 260 24.97 -0.35 18.89
C SER A 260 26.29 -0.30 18.12
N ARG A 261 26.27 -0.55 16.80
CA ARG A 261 27.46 -0.34 15.95
C ARG A 261 27.84 1.12 15.81
N THR A 262 26.88 2.03 15.77
CA THR A 262 27.17 3.48 15.66
C THR A 262 27.72 4.01 16.99
N ALA A 263 27.18 3.55 18.13
CA ALA A 263 27.67 3.88 19.47
C ALA A 263 29.07 3.33 19.77
N THR A 264 29.52 2.27 19.08
CA THR A 264 30.87 1.72 19.21
C THR A 264 31.89 2.37 18.27
N LEU A 265 31.43 3.08 17.23
CA LEU A 265 32.27 3.83 16.29
C LEU A 265 32.42 5.32 16.66
N ASP A 266 31.60 5.83 17.58
CA ASP A 266 31.74 7.17 18.14
C ASP A 266 32.61 7.07 19.41
N PRO A 267 33.93 7.35 19.35
CA PRO A 267 34.72 7.38 20.57
C PRO A 267 34.12 8.48 21.45
N SER A 268 33.67 8.08 22.64
CA SER A 268 33.18 8.98 23.67
C SER A 268 34.08 10.21 23.76
N TYR A 269 33.60 11.34 23.25
CA TYR A 269 34.11 12.63 23.68
C TYR A 269 33.65 12.79 25.12
N GLN A 270 34.40 12.21 26.06
CA GLN A 270 34.39 12.70 27.42
C GLN A 270 34.86 14.16 27.33
N PRO A 271 34.04 15.14 27.75
CA PRO A 271 34.58 16.45 28.07
C PRO A 271 35.67 16.19 29.11
N CYS A 272 36.90 16.66 28.85
CA CYS A 272 37.93 16.73 29.90
C CYS A 272 37.26 17.33 31.14
N PRO A 273 37.42 16.75 32.34
CA PRO A 273 37.03 17.44 33.54
C PRO A 273 37.85 18.73 33.56
N THR A 274 37.18 19.85 33.32
CA THR A 274 37.76 21.17 33.52
C THR A 274 37.99 21.26 35.02
N GLU A 275 39.20 20.91 35.47
CA GLU A 275 39.63 21.33 36.79
C GLU A 275 39.50 22.84 36.82
N SER A 276 38.58 23.30 37.65
CA SER A 276 38.42 24.68 38.10
C SER A 276 39.69 25.06 38.87
N ASN A 277 40.80 25.26 38.17
CA ASN A 277 42.01 25.77 38.77
C ASN A 277 42.36 27.10 38.11
N GLY A 278 41.70 28.16 38.61
CA GLY A 278 42.04 29.55 38.31
C GLY A 278 43.47 29.95 38.75
N GLY A 279 44.25 29.04 39.34
CA GLY A 279 45.60 29.32 39.84
C GLY A 279 46.69 29.49 38.77
N GLU A 280 46.59 28.89 37.58
CA GLU A 280 47.61 29.06 36.53
C GLU A 280 47.46 30.39 35.77
N LEU A 281 46.23 30.86 35.57
CA LEU A 281 45.95 32.12 34.89
C LEU A 281 46.35 33.34 35.74
N ASP A 282 46.22 33.24 37.07
CA ASP A 282 46.66 34.27 38.00
C ASP A 282 48.21 34.33 38.13
N LYS A 283 48.90 33.18 38.01
CA LYS A 283 50.36 33.14 37.96
C LYS A 283 50.93 33.84 36.73
N LEU A 284 50.34 33.60 35.56
CA LEU A 284 50.77 34.25 34.31
C LEU A 284 50.48 35.77 34.30
N ARG A 285 49.43 36.20 35.00
CA ARG A 285 49.12 37.64 35.14
C ARG A 285 50.07 38.35 36.12
N ALA A 286 50.60 37.64 37.13
CA ALA A 286 51.57 38.19 38.07
C ALA A 286 52.98 38.33 37.46
N GLU A 287 53.39 37.42 36.58
CA GLU A 287 54.69 37.50 35.88
C GLU A 287 54.72 38.59 34.79
N ALA A 288 53.56 39.01 34.29
CA ALA A 288 53.46 40.07 33.29
C ALA A 288 53.49 41.50 33.87
N MET A 289 53.58 41.66 35.19
CA MET A 289 53.64 42.97 35.87
C MET A 289 55.00 43.27 36.56
N LEU A 290 56.04 42.48 36.26
CA LEU A 290 57.45 42.78 36.59
C LEU A 290 58.22 43.19 35.32
#